data_AF-A0A6F9WYZ9-F1
#
_entry.id   AF-A0A6F9WYZ9-F1
#
_cell.length_a   1.000
_cell.length_b   1.000
_cell.length_c   1.000
_cell.angle_alpha   90.00
_cell.angle_beta   90.00
_cell.angle_gamma   90.00
#
_symmetry.space_group_name_H-M   'P 1'
#
loop_
_entity.id
_entity.type
_entity.pdbx_description
1 polymer ?
#
loop_
_entity_poly.entity_id
_entity_poly.type
_entity_poly.pdbx_seq_one_letter_code
_entity_poly.pdbx_strand_id
1 'polypeptide(L)' 'MNMVEIKKMALAHLLSPGSLKKIDLVRLIQHSEGYQECFGTPAVSGCGQTDCLWREDCRKQQAQ' A
#
# COMPACT_ATOMS: atom_id res chain seq x y z
N MET A 1 -3.58 -6.73 5.50
CA MET A 1 -4.73 -5.86 5.23
C MET A 1 -5.68 -6.49 4.22
N ASN A 2 -6.98 -6.52 4.49
CA ASN A 2 -7.99 -6.93 3.51
C ASN A 2 -8.48 -5.74 2.64
N MET A 3 -9.16 -6.01 1.53
CA MET A 3 -9.58 -4.96 0.59
C MET A 3 -10.56 -3.93 1.20
N VAL A 4 -11.39 -4.33 2.15
CA VAL A 4 -12.36 -3.41 2.81
C VAL A 4 -11.62 -2.40 3.68
N GLU A 5 -10.64 -2.85 4.46
CA GLU A 5 -9.78 -1.98 5.28
C GLU A 5 -8.97 -1.01 4.42
N ILE A 6 -8.42 -1.50 3.31
CA ILE A 6 -7.66 -0.67 2.36
C ILE A 6 -8.52 0.46 1.79
N LYS A 7 -9.75 0.16 1.38
CA LYS A 7 -10.68 1.18 0.89
C LYS A 7 -11.04 2.20 1.97
N LYS A 8 -11.22 1.78 3.22
CA LYS A 8 -11.48 2.70 4.35
C LYS A 8 -10.30 3.64 4.59
N MET A 9 -9.07 3.15 4.56
CA MET A 9 -7.88 4.00 4.67
C MET A 9 -7.77 4.97 3.50
N ALA A 10 -7.95 4.51 2.26
CA ALA A 10 -7.96 5.40 1.09
C ALA A 10 -8.94 6.58 1.27
N LEU A 11 -10.16 6.30 1.74
CA LEU A 11 -11.14 7.36 2.04
C LEU A 11 -10.70 8.29 3.17
N ALA A 12 -10.04 7.79 4.21
CA ALA A 12 -9.50 8.61 5.29
C ALA A 12 -8.38 9.55 4.79
N HIS A 13 -7.65 9.15 3.75
CA HIS A 13 -6.69 9.98 3.04
C HIS A 13 -7.30 10.84 1.92
N LEU A 14 -8.65 10.95 1.86
CA LEU A 14 -9.39 11.70 0.82
C LEU A 14 -9.15 11.17 -0.61
N LEU A 15 -8.72 9.91 -0.75
CA LEU A 15 -8.53 9.23 -2.02
C LEU A 15 -9.82 8.53 -2.46
N SER A 16 -10.04 8.42 -3.77
CA SER A 16 -11.20 7.72 -4.34
C SER A 16 -10.83 6.29 -4.73
N PRO A 17 -11.26 5.25 -3.98
CA PRO A 17 -10.80 3.90 -4.24
C PRO A 17 -11.37 3.23 -5.50
N GLY A 18 -12.53 3.68 -5.99
CA GLY A 18 -13.12 3.24 -7.26
C GLY A 18 -13.05 1.73 -7.55
N SER A 19 -12.64 1.40 -8.77
CA SER A 19 -12.36 0.04 -9.26
C SER A 19 -10.86 -0.34 -9.17
N LEU A 20 -10.06 0.44 -8.43
CA LEU A 20 -8.62 0.22 -8.32
C LEU A 20 -8.32 -1.11 -7.63
N LYS A 21 -7.24 -1.76 -8.07
CA LYS A 21 -6.77 -3.01 -7.46
C LYS A 21 -6.05 -2.70 -6.15
N LYS A 22 -5.85 -3.74 -5.33
CA LYS A 22 -5.14 -3.63 -4.05
C LYS A 22 -3.80 -2.89 -4.20
N ILE A 23 -3.00 -3.25 -5.20
CA ILE A 23 -1.67 -2.66 -5.40
C ILE A 23 -1.76 -1.14 -5.62
N ASP A 24 -2.65 -0.71 -6.53
CA ASP A 24 -2.80 0.71 -6.87
C ASP A 24 -3.31 1.51 -5.68
N LEU A 25 -4.26 0.97 -4.92
CA LEU A 25 -4.78 1.62 -3.72
C LEU A 25 -3.70 1.80 -2.65
N VAL A 26 -2.92 0.76 -2.40
CA VAL A 26 -1.86 0.83 -1.39
C VAL A 26 -0.80 1.85 -1.80
N ARG A 27 -0.42 1.90 -3.08
CA ARG A 27 0.53 2.89 -3.59
C ARG A 27 0.01 4.32 -3.43
N LEU A 28 -1.26 4.58 -3.78
CA LEU A 28 -1.86 5.89 -3.57
C LEU A 28 -1.87 6.30 -2.09
N ILE A 29 -2.12 5.36 -1.18
CA ILE A 29 -2.02 5.62 0.27
C ILE A 29 -0.57 5.91 0.67
N GLN A 30 0.41 5.13 0.19
CA GLN A 30 1.82 5.41 0.46
C GLN A 30 2.22 6.81 -0.03
N HIS A 31 1.76 7.21 -1.21
CA HIS A 31 1.99 8.55 -1.75
C HIS A 31 1.36 9.64 -0.87
N SER A 32 0.11 9.46 -0.43
CA SER A 32 -0.57 10.42 0.44
C SER A 32 0.03 10.51 1.84
N GLU A 33 0.68 9.44 2.32
CA GLU A 33 1.48 9.41 3.54
C GLU A 33 2.87 10.07 3.37
N GLY A 34 3.26 10.45 2.15
CA GLY A 34 4.59 10.99 1.84
C GLY A 34 5.68 9.94 1.71
N TYR A 35 5.30 8.67 1.58
CA TYR A 35 6.20 7.55 1.36
C TYR A 35 6.36 7.21 -0.13
N GLN A 36 7.44 6.47 -0.42
CA GLN A 36 7.62 5.89 -1.75
C GLN A 36 6.53 4.85 -2.01
N GLU A 37 5.95 4.88 -3.21
CA GLU A 37 4.94 3.95 -3.73
C GLU A 37 5.51 2.55 -4.04
N CYS A 38 6.17 1.95 -3.05
CA CYS A 38 6.97 0.75 -3.24
C CYS A 38 6.14 -0.53 -3.27
N PHE A 39 4.88 -0.54 -2.81
CA PHE A 39 4.11 -1.77 -2.64
C PHE A 39 4.01 -2.59 -3.94
N GLY A 40 4.37 -3.88 -3.88
CA GLY A 40 4.37 -4.77 -5.05
C GLY A 40 5.38 -4.41 -6.15
N THR A 41 6.43 -3.63 -5.83
CA THR A 41 7.55 -3.35 -6.74
C THR A 41 8.83 -4.03 -6.24
N PRO A 42 9.87 -4.19 -7.09
CA PRO A 42 11.19 -4.62 -6.65
C PRO A 42 11.82 -3.73 -5.57
N ALA A 43 11.40 -2.45 -5.48
CA ALA A 43 11.94 -1.50 -4.51
C ALA A 43 11.64 -1.88 -3.04
N VAL A 44 10.67 -2.77 -2.79
CA VAL A 44 10.43 -3.35 -1.45
C VAL A 44 11.67 -4.05 -0.91
N SER A 45 12.49 -4.65 -1.76
CA SER A 45 13.71 -5.38 -1.34
C SER A 45 14.74 -4.48 -0.63
N GLY A 46 14.82 -3.21 -1.01
CA GLY A 46 15.66 -2.19 -0.36
C GLY A 46 14.90 -1.33 0.65
N CYS A 47 13.65 -1.65 0.98
CA CYS A 47 12.82 -0.82 1.84
C CYS A 47 13.21 -0.95 3.33
N GLY A 48 13.90 0.07 3.83
CA GLY A 48 14.33 0.18 5.24
C GLY A 48 13.24 0.65 6.20
N GLN A 49 12.04 1.02 5.72
CA GLN A 49 10.98 1.54 6.60
C GLN A 49 10.36 0.42 7.45
N THR A 50 10.68 0.42 8.74
CA THR A 50 10.16 -0.56 9.71
C THR A 50 8.72 -0.28 10.10
N ASP A 51 8.35 1.00 10.13
CA ASP A 51 7.07 1.48 10.67
C ASP A 51 5.98 1.58 9.60
N CYS A 52 6.28 1.17 8.37
CA CYS A 52 5.30 1.13 7.29
C CYS A 52 4.23 0.07 7.61
N LEU A 53 2.98 0.52 7.70
CA LEU A 53 1.81 -0.33 7.96
C LEU A 53 1.70 -1.51 6.98
N TRP A 54 2.20 -1.32 5.75
CA TRP A 54 2.14 -2.29 4.66
C TRP A 54 3.27 -3.33 4.70
N ARG A 55 4.23 -3.25 5.62
CA ARG A 55 5.44 -4.10 5.63
C ARG A 55 5.12 -5.60 5.67
N GLU A 56 4.11 -5.99 6.44
CA GLU A 56 3.56 -7.36 6.48
C GLU A 56 2.94 -7.77 5.14
N ASP A 57 2.10 -6.91 4.56
CA ASP A 57 1.45 -7.14 3.28
C ASP A 57 2.45 -7.19 2.12
N CYS A 58 3.53 -6.40 2.17
CA CYS A 58 4.63 -6.42 1.19
C CYS A 58 5.27 -7.81 1.11
N ARG A 59 5.51 -8.46 2.26
CA ARG A 59 6.05 -9.83 2.30
C ARG A 59 5.09 -10.84 1.66
N LYS A 60 3.79 -10.69 1.92
CA LYS A 60 2.75 -11.56 1.33
C LYS A 60 2.57 -11.34 -0.17
N GLN A 61 2.74 -10.11 -0.63
CA GLN A 61 2.59 -9.72 -2.03
C GLN A 61 3.72 -10.27 -2.93
N GLN A 62 4.93 -10.47 -2.39
CA GLN A 62 6.05 -11.05 -3.13
C GLN A 62 5.92 -12.56 -3.36
N ALA A 63 5.00 -13.23 -2.66
CA ALA A 63 4.75 -14.67 -2.77
C ALA A 63 3.59 -15.02 -3.74
N GLN A 64 3.08 -14.05 -4.51
CA GLN A 64 1.94 -14.19 -5.43
C GLN A 64 2.31 -13.90 -6.87
#